data_AF-A0A0B1ZDP1-F1
#
_entry.id   AF-A0A0B1ZDP1-F1
#
_cell.length_a   1.000
_cell.length_b   1.000
_cell.length_c   1.000
_cell.angle_alpha   90.00
_cell.angle_beta   90.00
_cell.angle_gamma   90.00
#
_symmetry.space_group_name_H-M   'P 1'
#
loop_
_entity.id
_entity.type
_entity.pdbx_description
1 polymer ?
#
loop_
_entity_poly.entity_id
_entity_poly.type
_entity_poly.pdbx_seq_one_letter_code
_entity_poly.pdbx_strand_id
1 'polypeptide(L)'
;MDFELSDDQRMLKDSVERLISDRYGLEQRLRYQSEPCGWSKAIWNDFVELGLTMLPFSEEHGGLGLGGVETMIVGEAFGRGLVVEPYLCSIVLAGEAIAQGGGEGAGDLLGPIMGGEIIAALADRAEVVTEGSTLSGSATVVLGGDTAQLFVIPEGEGAWLLPADARGLAVRPYRLHGGGGAADLSLDSVPLEDAQRLADGAVARAIECGIGFLAAEATGAMQAALDGTVEYLKTREQFGKPIGSNQALQHKAAEMLVEVEQARSAAIYAAILSNEPDAAERARGMAAVKAVIGKTGRFVAQNAVQLHGGIGVSEEHIVSHYFRRLTAIGMLLGGTDMQLKRLAELGGFTGPEDHLAA
;
A
#
# COMPACT_ATOMS: atom_id res chain seq x y z
N MET A 1 23.14 8.91 10.60
CA MET A 1 22.06 8.82 9.61
C MET A 1 21.31 10.13 9.70
N ASP A 2 21.29 10.89 8.62
CA ASP A 2 20.54 12.15 8.55
C ASP A 2 19.12 11.81 8.08
N PHE A 3 18.11 12.27 8.82
CA PHE A 3 16.70 12.02 8.54
C PHE A 3 16.00 13.27 7.98
N GLU A 4 16.75 14.35 7.76
CA GLU A 4 16.20 15.55 7.14
C GLU A 4 15.93 15.32 5.66
N LEU A 5 14.74 15.76 5.23
CA LEU A 5 14.37 15.76 3.82
C LEU A 5 15.19 16.81 3.06
N SER A 6 15.60 16.47 1.83
CA SER A 6 16.15 17.43 0.88
C SER A 6 15.10 18.51 0.52
N ASP A 7 15.54 19.62 -0.09
CA ASP A 7 14.61 20.67 -0.52
C ASP A 7 13.58 20.14 -1.54
N ASP A 8 14.00 19.29 -2.48
CA ASP A 8 13.10 18.65 -3.45
C ASP A 8 12.10 17.71 -2.78
N GLN A 9 12.54 16.92 -1.79
CA GLN A 9 11.66 16.06 -1.00
C GLN A 9 10.66 16.87 -0.17
N ARG A 10 11.05 18.02 0.39
CA ARG A 10 10.13 18.94 1.09
C ARG A 10 9.10 19.52 0.11
N MET A 11 9.53 19.93 -1.08
CA MET A 11 8.63 20.45 -2.11
C MET A 11 7.61 19.40 -2.57
N LEU A 12 8.04 18.15 -2.76
CA LEU A 12 7.15 17.01 -3.04
C LEU A 12 6.14 16.83 -1.90
N LYS A 13 6.62 16.76 -0.66
CA LYS A 13 5.78 16.60 0.53
C LYS A 13 4.72 17.68 0.61
N ASP A 14 5.10 18.94 0.53
CA ASP A 14 4.18 20.07 0.61
C ASP A 14 3.15 20.06 -0.52
N SER A 15 3.54 19.62 -1.72
CA SER A 15 2.65 19.56 -2.89
C SER A 15 1.61 18.45 -2.75
N VAL A 16 2.03 17.25 -2.34
CA VAL A 16 1.11 16.12 -2.15
C VAL A 16 0.21 16.35 -0.93
N GLU A 17 0.74 16.85 0.19
CA GLU A 17 -0.06 17.16 1.37
C GLU A 17 -1.15 18.20 1.06
N ARG A 18 -0.82 19.24 0.27
CA ARG A 18 -1.79 20.25 -0.17
C ARG A 18 -2.86 19.67 -1.10
N LEU A 19 -2.46 18.86 -2.07
CA LEU A 19 -3.42 18.19 -2.95
C LEU A 19 -4.42 17.37 -2.14
N ILE A 20 -3.92 16.57 -1.20
CA ILE A 20 -4.76 15.71 -0.37
C ILE A 20 -5.65 16.53 0.57
N SER A 21 -5.13 17.58 1.22
CA SER A 21 -5.94 18.43 2.10
C SER A 21 -7.08 19.13 1.36
N ASP A 22 -6.84 19.56 0.13
CA ASP A 22 -7.79 20.37 -0.63
C ASP A 22 -8.84 19.51 -1.35
N ARG A 23 -8.49 18.29 -1.74
CA ARG A 23 -9.31 17.46 -2.66
C ARG A 23 -9.88 16.20 -2.04
N TYR A 24 -9.41 15.79 -0.86
CA TYR A 24 -9.66 14.48 -0.27
C TYR A 24 -10.37 14.49 1.10
N GLY A 25 -11.25 15.49 1.32
CA GLY A 25 -12.19 15.45 2.45
C GLY A 25 -13.16 14.26 2.38
N LEU A 26 -13.82 13.93 3.50
CA LEU A 26 -14.68 12.76 3.63
C LEU A 26 -15.79 12.72 2.56
N GLU A 27 -16.47 13.85 2.33
CA GLU A 27 -17.53 13.94 1.33
C GLU A 27 -17.02 13.72 -0.09
N GLN A 28 -15.90 14.38 -0.46
CA GLN A 28 -15.28 14.19 -1.77
C GLN A 28 -14.88 12.73 -2.00
N ARG A 29 -14.26 12.11 -1.00
CA ARG A 29 -13.85 10.70 -1.04
C ARG A 29 -15.04 9.76 -1.25
N LEU A 30 -16.13 9.95 -0.50
CA LEU A 30 -17.34 9.15 -0.67
C LEU A 30 -17.93 9.30 -2.07
N ARG A 31 -17.89 10.52 -2.64
CA ARG A 31 -18.27 10.76 -4.03
C ARG A 31 -17.35 10.01 -5.00
N TYR A 32 -16.04 10.06 -4.82
CA TYR A 32 -15.08 9.35 -5.70
C TYR A 32 -15.31 7.84 -5.69
N GLN A 33 -15.62 7.25 -4.53
CA GLN A 33 -15.94 5.82 -4.43
C GLN A 33 -17.22 5.40 -5.17
N SER A 34 -18.13 6.35 -5.37
CA SER A 34 -19.38 6.10 -6.11
C SER A 34 -19.20 6.19 -7.63
N GLU A 35 -18.04 6.65 -8.12
CA GLU A 35 -17.74 6.70 -9.55
C GLU A 35 -17.67 5.29 -10.17
N PRO A 36 -17.89 5.12 -11.48
CA PRO A 36 -17.91 3.81 -12.14
C PRO A 36 -16.63 2.98 -11.96
N CYS A 37 -15.47 3.61 -11.80
CA CYS A 37 -14.20 2.95 -11.51
C CYS A 37 -13.95 2.74 -10.00
N GLY A 38 -14.76 3.32 -9.12
CA GLY A 38 -14.62 3.22 -7.65
C GLY A 38 -13.56 4.15 -7.05
N TRP A 39 -13.05 5.07 -7.87
CA TRP A 39 -12.06 6.10 -7.58
C TRP A 39 -12.20 7.21 -8.64
N SER A 40 -11.55 8.36 -8.46
CA SER A 40 -11.75 9.51 -9.36
C SER A 40 -10.72 9.59 -10.47
N LYS A 41 -11.17 9.53 -11.73
CA LYS A 41 -10.29 9.75 -12.89
C LYS A 41 -9.64 11.12 -12.89
N ALA A 42 -10.34 12.14 -12.38
CA ALA A 42 -9.79 13.49 -12.27
C ALA A 42 -8.61 13.53 -11.30
N ILE A 43 -8.73 12.87 -10.14
CA ILE A 43 -7.61 12.83 -9.17
C ILE A 43 -6.46 11.95 -9.69
N TRP A 44 -6.77 10.87 -10.39
CA TRP A 44 -5.74 10.06 -11.04
C TRP A 44 -4.94 10.89 -12.06
N ASN A 45 -5.61 11.71 -12.86
CA ASN A 45 -4.94 12.63 -13.78
C ASN A 45 -4.11 13.68 -13.02
N ASP A 46 -4.62 14.22 -11.90
CA ASP A 46 -3.84 15.13 -11.04
C ASP A 46 -2.53 14.43 -10.55
N PHE A 47 -2.56 13.12 -10.27
CA PHE A 47 -1.35 12.36 -9.89
C PHE A 47 -0.37 12.20 -11.05
N VAL A 48 -0.87 11.97 -12.27
CA VAL A 48 -0.05 11.91 -13.49
C VAL A 48 0.58 13.26 -13.79
N GLU A 49 -0.18 14.35 -13.73
CA GLU A 49 0.30 15.71 -13.99
C GLU A 49 1.37 16.16 -12.99
N LEU A 50 1.26 15.72 -11.73
CA LEU A 50 2.29 15.95 -10.70
C LEU A 50 3.47 14.99 -10.79
N GLY A 51 3.42 14.00 -11.69
CA GLY A 51 4.47 13.01 -11.88
C GLY A 51 4.56 11.93 -10.81
N LEU A 52 3.54 11.78 -9.96
CA LEU A 52 3.53 10.78 -8.88
C LEU A 52 3.57 9.36 -9.45
N THR A 53 2.91 9.11 -10.58
CA THR A 53 2.88 7.79 -11.25
C THR A 53 4.22 7.40 -11.89
N MET A 54 5.11 8.36 -12.12
CA MET A 54 6.46 8.14 -12.68
C MET A 54 7.53 8.00 -11.60
N LEU A 55 7.20 8.41 -10.38
CA LEU A 55 8.14 8.60 -9.28
C LEU A 55 9.00 7.37 -8.97
N PRO A 56 8.47 6.14 -8.82
CA PRO A 56 9.27 4.99 -8.41
C PRO A 56 10.10 4.35 -9.53
N PHE A 57 9.88 4.72 -10.80
CA PHE A 57 10.53 4.08 -11.93
C PHE A 57 11.83 4.80 -12.31
N SER A 58 12.83 4.06 -12.78
CA SER A 58 14.10 4.64 -13.23
C SER A 58 13.94 5.54 -14.45
N GLU A 59 14.87 6.49 -14.63
CA GLU A 59 14.92 7.33 -15.84
C GLU A 59 15.08 6.50 -17.13
N GLU A 60 15.77 5.35 -17.05
CA GLU A 60 15.90 4.40 -18.17
C GLU A 60 14.54 3.86 -18.64
N HIS A 61 13.60 3.68 -17.72
CA HIS A 61 12.23 3.27 -18.03
C HIS A 61 11.29 4.46 -18.26
N GLY A 62 11.80 5.70 -18.32
CA GLY A 62 11.04 6.93 -18.50
C GLY A 62 10.43 7.52 -17.22
N GLY A 63 10.84 7.03 -16.04
CA GLY A 63 10.43 7.55 -14.74
C GLY A 63 11.34 8.65 -14.19
N LEU A 64 11.21 8.93 -12.89
CA LEU A 64 11.98 9.99 -12.19
C LEU A 64 13.13 9.47 -11.33
N GLY A 65 13.27 8.16 -11.18
CA GLY A 65 14.33 7.51 -10.41
C GLY A 65 14.29 7.82 -8.91
N LEU A 66 13.13 8.22 -8.39
CA LEU A 66 12.96 8.59 -6.99
C LEU A 66 12.60 7.35 -6.16
N GLY A 67 13.16 7.26 -4.95
CA GLY A 67 13.28 6.00 -4.22
C GLY A 67 12.25 5.79 -3.12
N GLY A 68 12.63 5.01 -2.11
CA GLY A 68 11.77 4.68 -0.97
C GLY A 68 11.37 5.90 -0.12
N VAL A 69 12.18 6.97 -0.07
CA VAL A 69 11.86 8.17 0.73
C VAL A 69 10.71 8.95 0.09
N GLU A 70 10.76 9.17 -1.22
CA GLU A 70 9.70 9.87 -1.95
C GLU A 70 8.42 9.04 -1.98
N THR A 71 8.54 7.71 -2.13
CA THR A 71 7.41 6.78 -2.01
C THR A 71 6.78 6.84 -0.60
N MET A 72 7.61 6.96 0.44
CA MET A 72 7.14 7.14 1.81
C MET A 72 6.40 8.47 2.00
N ILE A 73 6.91 9.57 1.44
CA ILE A 73 6.24 10.88 1.48
C ILE A 73 4.83 10.79 0.86
N VAL A 74 4.72 10.20 -0.33
CA VAL A 74 3.43 10.02 -1.03
C VAL A 74 2.50 9.12 -0.21
N GLY A 75 3.02 7.99 0.27
CA GLY A 75 2.26 7.04 1.08
C GLY A 75 1.68 7.67 2.34
N GLU A 76 2.48 8.44 3.10
CA GLU A 76 2.01 9.11 4.32
C GLU A 76 0.87 10.11 4.03
N ALA A 77 1.01 10.93 2.98
CA ALA A 77 -0.05 11.85 2.57
C ALA A 77 -1.32 11.09 2.13
N PHE A 78 -1.17 9.99 1.39
CA PHE A 78 -2.29 9.17 0.93
C PHE A 78 -3.02 8.50 2.09
N GLY A 79 -2.28 8.08 3.11
CA GLY A 79 -2.82 7.57 4.36
C GLY A 79 -3.67 8.59 5.10
N ARG A 80 -3.20 9.84 5.18
CA ARG A 80 -3.93 10.97 5.77
C ARG A 80 -5.23 11.28 5.00
N GLY A 81 -5.21 11.12 3.68
CA GLY A 81 -6.38 11.33 2.82
C GLY A 81 -7.32 10.14 2.66
N LEU A 82 -6.89 8.94 3.07
CA LEU A 82 -7.55 7.68 2.72
C LEU A 82 -7.81 7.56 1.20
N VAL A 83 -6.78 7.87 0.41
CA VAL A 83 -6.80 7.88 -1.06
C VAL A 83 -7.27 6.54 -1.61
N VAL A 84 -8.12 6.57 -2.63
CA VAL A 84 -8.73 5.36 -3.24
C VAL A 84 -8.26 5.06 -4.66
N GLU A 85 -7.49 5.95 -5.28
CA GLU A 85 -6.92 5.71 -6.61
C GLU A 85 -5.98 4.50 -6.61
N PRO A 86 -5.82 3.82 -7.77
CA PRO A 86 -5.11 2.55 -7.91
C PRO A 86 -3.58 2.66 -7.83
N TYR A 87 -3.04 3.58 -7.03
CA TYR A 87 -1.60 3.82 -6.94
C TYR A 87 -0.83 2.60 -6.40
N LEU A 88 -1.31 2.01 -5.31
CA LEU A 88 -0.68 0.81 -4.74
C LEU A 88 -0.67 -0.35 -5.74
N CYS A 89 -1.81 -0.69 -6.32
CA CYS A 89 -1.92 -1.86 -7.19
C CYS A 89 -1.24 -1.66 -8.56
N SER A 90 -1.38 -0.48 -9.15
CA SER A 90 -0.90 -0.20 -10.51
C SER A 90 0.56 0.24 -10.54
N ILE A 91 0.96 1.15 -9.67
CA ILE A 91 2.30 1.74 -9.70
C ILE A 91 3.26 0.92 -8.82
N VAL A 92 2.93 0.78 -7.54
CA VAL A 92 3.85 0.21 -6.55
C VAL A 92 3.98 -1.31 -6.67
N LEU A 93 2.91 -2.01 -7.06
CA LEU A 93 2.90 -3.47 -7.19
C LEU A 93 3.14 -3.90 -8.64
N ALA A 94 2.16 -3.72 -9.53
CA ALA A 94 2.27 -4.22 -10.90
C ALA A 94 3.37 -3.51 -11.69
N GLY A 95 3.44 -2.19 -11.61
CA GLY A 95 4.48 -1.38 -12.23
C GLY A 95 5.88 -1.78 -11.76
N GLU A 96 6.10 -1.92 -10.45
CA GLU A 96 7.40 -2.37 -9.93
C GLU A 96 7.77 -3.77 -10.44
N ALA A 97 6.83 -4.71 -10.48
CA ALA A 97 7.09 -6.03 -11.04
C ALA A 97 7.50 -5.96 -12.52
N ILE A 98 6.88 -5.08 -13.30
CA ILE A 98 7.23 -4.85 -14.71
C ILE A 98 8.61 -4.18 -14.82
N ALA A 99 8.90 -3.18 -13.99
CA ALA A 99 10.19 -2.49 -13.98
C ALA A 99 11.36 -3.43 -13.68
N GLN A 100 11.17 -4.37 -12.75
CA GLN A 100 12.21 -5.30 -12.33
C GLN A 100 12.31 -6.52 -13.25
N GLY A 101 11.19 -6.96 -13.83
CA GLY A 101 11.10 -8.22 -14.57
C GLY A 101 10.96 -8.09 -16.08
N GLY A 102 10.69 -6.89 -16.60
CA GLY A 102 10.30 -6.66 -18.01
C GLY A 102 11.45 -6.63 -19.01
N GLY A 103 12.70 -6.62 -18.54
CA GLY A 103 13.89 -6.56 -19.41
C GLY A 103 13.94 -5.30 -20.27
N GLU A 104 14.53 -5.38 -21.46
CA GLU A 104 14.65 -4.24 -22.40
C GLU A 104 13.29 -3.63 -22.82
N GLY A 105 12.19 -4.40 -22.72
CA GLY A 105 10.83 -3.95 -23.05
C GLY A 105 10.08 -3.29 -21.88
N ALA A 106 10.68 -3.19 -20.69
CA ALA A 106 10.00 -2.67 -19.51
C ALA A 106 9.49 -1.23 -19.70
N GLY A 107 10.28 -0.36 -20.36
CA GLY A 107 9.90 1.03 -20.61
C GLY A 107 8.64 1.16 -21.48
N ASP A 108 8.51 0.35 -22.54
CA ASP A 108 7.34 0.37 -23.43
C ASP A 108 6.05 -0.05 -22.71
N LEU A 109 6.16 -0.98 -21.75
CA LEU A 109 5.05 -1.44 -20.93
C LEU A 109 4.67 -0.42 -19.84
N LEU A 110 5.68 0.23 -19.26
CA LEU A 110 5.49 1.21 -18.19
C LEU A 110 4.98 2.56 -18.70
N GLY A 111 5.29 2.96 -19.92
CA GLY A 111 4.85 4.24 -20.50
C GLY A 111 3.36 4.51 -20.31
N PRO A 112 2.45 3.62 -20.80
CA PRO A 112 1.01 3.78 -20.60
C PRO A 112 0.52 3.63 -19.15
N ILE A 113 1.30 2.99 -18.27
CA ILE A 113 0.98 2.87 -16.84
C ILE A 113 1.33 4.18 -16.12
N MET A 114 2.49 4.76 -16.46
CA MET A 114 2.96 6.04 -15.97
C MET A 114 2.08 7.21 -16.45
N GLY A 115 1.61 7.18 -17.70
CA GLY A 115 0.65 8.15 -18.22
C GLY A 115 -0.78 7.96 -17.69
N GLY A 116 -1.03 6.88 -16.94
CA GLY A 116 -2.30 6.60 -16.31
C GLY A 116 -3.39 6.09 -17.27
N GLU A 117 -3.03 5.75 -18.52
CA GLU A 117 -3.96 5.18 -19.51
C GLU A 117 -4.27 3.70 -19.24
N ILE A 118 -3.29 2.96 -18.70
CA ILE A 118 -3.42 1.56 -18.31
C ILE A 118 -3.31 1.44 -16.80
N ILE A 119 -4.30 0.79 -16.21
CA ILE A 119 -4.25 0.28 -14.84
C ILE A 119 -3.75 -1.16 -14.90
N ALA A 120 -2.69 -1.44 -14.18
CA ALA A 120 -2.16 -2.78 -14.00
C ALA A 120 -2.48 -3.31 -12.59
N ALA A 121 -2.53 -4.64 -12.44
CA ALA A 121 -2.74 -5.25 -11.14
C ALA A 121 -1.88 -6.52 -10.96
N LEU A 122 -1.30 -6.66 -9.77
CA LEU A 122 -0.55 -7.85 -9.36
C LEU A 122 -1.48 -8.82 -8.63
N ALA A 123 -1.54 -10.06 -9.11
CA ALA A 123 -2.26 -11.14 -8.46
C ALA A 123 -1.40 -11.82 -7.37
N ASP A 124 -1.19 -11.13 -6.24
CA ASP A 124 -0.31 -11.60 -5.15
C ASP A 124 -0.77 -12.92 -4.48
N ARG A 125 -2.02 -13.33 -4.74
CA ARG A 125 -2.63 -14.59 -4.27
C ARG A 125 -3.09 -15.43 -5.46
N ALA A 126 -2.13 -15.86 -6.27
CA ALA A 126 -2.35 -16.72 -7.43
C ALA A 126 -1.89 -18.16 -7.15
N GLU A 127 -2.70 -19.11 -7.60
CA GLU A 127 -2.36 -20.52 -7.70
C GLU A 127 -2.56 -20.92 -9.17
N VAL A 128 -1.47 -20.87 -9.94
CA VAL A 128 -1.47 -21.15 -11.38
C VAL A 128 -0.37 -22.12 -11.76
N VAL A 129 -0.57 -22.82 -12.87
CA VAL A 129 0.39 -23.77 -13.43
C VAL A 129 0.41 -23.68 -14.94
N THR A 130 1.61 -23.71 -15.50
CA THR A 130 1.86 -23.80 -16.93
C THR A 130 1.84 -25.27 -17.35
N GLU A 131 0.96 -25.58 -18.29
CA GLU A 131 0.85 -26.88 -18.94
C GLU A 131 1.08 -26.70 -20.44
N GLY A 132 2.27 -27.12 -20.91
CA GLY A 132 2.68 -26.91 -22.30
C GLY A 132 2.84 -25.43 -22.62
N SER A 133 1.99 -24.90 -23.50
CA SER A 133 1.95 -23.48 -23.90
C SER A 133 0.75 -22.72 -23.32
N THR A 134 0.14 -23.25 -22.26
CA THR A 134 -1.05 -22.67 -21.64
C THR A 134 -0.90 -22.50 -20.13
N LEU A 135 -1.60 -21.52 -19.56
CA LEU A 135 -1.66 -21.24 -18.12
C LEU A 135 -3.07 -21.49 -17.60
N SER A 136 -3.18 -22.27 -16.52
CA SER A 136 -4.45 -22.60 -15.87
C SER A 136 -4.36 -22.38 -14.36
N GLY A 137 -5.49 -22.04 -13.73
CA GLY A 137 -5.58 -21.84 -12.29
C GLY A 137 -6.49 -20.70 -11.88
N SER A 138 -6.19 -20.07 -10.75
CA SER A 138 -6.99 -18.96 -10.24
C SER A 138 -6.17 -17.98 -9.41
N ALA A 139 -6.67 -16.75 -9.31
CA ALA A 139 -6.19 -15.78 -8.34
C ALA A 139 -7.37 -15.10 -7.65
N THR A 140 -7.20 -14.73 -6.38
CA THR A 140 -8.29 -14.12 -5.60
C THR A 140 -7.88 -12.78 -5.02
N VAL A 141 -8.85 -11.87 -4.89
CA VAL A 141 -8.62 -10.54 -4.28
C VAL A 141 -7.50 -9.76 -4.97
N VAL A 142 -7.46 -9.79 -6.30
CA VAL A 142 -6.50 -9.02 -7.10
C VAL A 142 -6.87 -7.54 -6.98
N LEU A 143 -6.15 -6.79 -6.14
CA LEU A 143 -6.41 -5.37 -5.88
C LEU A 143 -6.35 -4.55 -7.18
N GLY A 144 -7.35 -3.70 -7.40
CA GLY A 144 -7.49 -2.91 -8.63
C GLY A 144 -7.89 -3.71 -9.87
N GLY A 145 -8.03 -5.03 -9.75
CA GLY A 145 -8.36 -5.93 -10.85
C GLY A 145 -9.76 -5.71 -11.46
N ASP A 146 -10.62 -4.94 -10.80
CA ASP A 146 -11.91 -4.51 -11.34
C ASP A 146 -11.79 -3.44 -12.43
N THR A 147 -10.66 -2.72 -12.46
CA THR A 147 -10.36 -1.68 -13.45
C THR A 147 -9.10 -1.96 -14.28
N ALA A 148 -8.36 -3.02 -13.96
CA ALA A 148 -7.11 -3.36 -14.61
C ALA A 148 -7.32 -3.79 -16.07
N GLN A 149 -6.45 -3.30 -16.95
CA GLN A 149 -6.32 -3.77 -18.33
C GLN A 149 -5.15 -4.76 -18.49
N LEU A 150 -4.24 -4.81 -17.51
CA LEU A 150 -3.07 -5.69 -17.53
C LEU A 150 -2.90 -6.38 -16.16
N PHE A 151 -2.63 -7.67 -16.18
CA PHE A 151 -2.40 -8.47 -14.99
C PHE A 151 -0.98 -9.03 -14.94
N VAL A 152 -0.33 -8.90 -13.79
CA VAL A 152 0.88 -9.65 -13.43
C VAL A 152 0.45 -10.87 -12.64
N ILE A 153 0.63 -12.07 -13.19
CA ILE A 153 0.25 -13.35 -12.59
C ILE A 153 1.51 -14.13 -12.17
N PRO A 154 1.83 -14.18 -10.86
CA PRO A 154 2.99 -14.92 -10.36
C PRO A 154 2.91 -16.41 -10.67
N GLU A 155 4.05 -17.00 -11.05
CA GLU A 155 4.22 -18.45 -11.19
C GLU A 155 5.66 -18.83 -10.85
N GLY A 156 5.86 -19.58 -9.75
CA GLY A 156 7.20 -19.87 -9.24
C GLY A 156 7.90 -18.58 -8.79
N GLU A 157 9.13 -18.37 -9.25
CA GLU A 157 9.91 -17.16 -8.92
C GLU A 157 9.66 -15.98 -9.88
N GLY A 158 9.03 -16.23 -11.02
CA GLY A 158 8.69 -15.22 -12.04
C GLY A 158 7.19 -14.92 -12.12
N ALA A 159 6.77 -14.29 -13.22
CA ALA A 159 5.36 -14.01 -13.47
C ALA A 159 5.03 -13.91 -14.97
N TRP A 160 3.76 -14.03 -15.32
CA TRP A 160 3.23 -13.78 -16.65
C TRP A 160 2.48 -12.45 -16.71
N LEU A 161 2.69 -11.69 -17.78
CA LEU A 161 1.86 -10.55 -18.14
C LEU A 161 0.75 -10.98 -19.08
N LEU A 162 -0.50 -10.73 -18.67
CA LEU A 162 -1.69 -11.06 -19.43
C LEU A 162 -2.62 -9.84 -19.54
N PRO A 163 -3.10 -9.50 -20.75
CA PRO A 163 -4.15 -8.49 -20.88
C PRO A 163 -5.47 -9.01 -20.30
N ALA A 164 -6.32 -8.09 -19.82
CA ALA A 164 -7.58 -8.44 -19.17
C ALA A 164 -8.59 -9.14 -20.09
N ASP A 165 -8.42 -9.03 -21.41
CA ASP A 165 -9.22 -9.68 -22.45
C ASP A 165 -8.55 -10.94 -23.04
N ALA A 166 -7.49 -11.44 -22.41
CA ALA A 166 -6.82 -12.67 -22.84
C ALA A 166 -7.80 -13.85 -22.97
N ARG A 167 -7.69 -14.61 -24.06
CA ARG A 167 -8.54 -15.79 -24.27
C ARG A 167 -8.35 -16.81 -23.15
N GLY A 168 -9.44 -17.21 -22.50
CA GLY A 168 -9.41 -18.16 -21.37
C GLY A 168 -9.25 -17.50 -20.00
N LEU A 169 -9.09 -16.17 -19.93
CA LEU A 169 -9.09 -15.40 -18.69
C LEU A 169 -10.50 -14.86 -18.42
N ALA A 170 -11.07 -15.22 -17.27
CA ALA A 170 -12.31 -14.65 -16.76
C ALA A 170 -12.02 -13.76 -15.55
N VAL A 171 -12.47 -12.51 -15.62
CA VAL A 171 -12.33 -11.51 -14.56
C VAL A 171 -13.68 -11.30 -13.89
N ARG A 172 -13.75 -11.56 -12.57
CA ARG A 172 -14.94 -11.30 -11.76
C ARG A 172 -14.70 -10.09 -10.84
N PRO A 173 -15.12 -8.88 -11.23
CA PRO A 173 -14.88 -7.67 -10.45
C PRO A 173 -15.86 -7.53 -9.27
N TYR A 174 -15.40 -6.90 -8.18
CA TYR A 174 -16.23 -6.52 -7.04
C TYR A 174 -15.62 -5.34 -6.25
N ARG A 175 -16.46 -4.67 -5.45
CA ARG A 175 -16.05 -3.54 -4.61
C ARG A 175 -15.53 -3.99 -3.26
N LEU A 176 -14.48 -3.34 -2.79
CA LEU A 176 -13.94 -3.55 -1.46
C LEU A 176 -14.63 -2.64 -0.44
N HIS A 177 -14.70 -3.13 0.80
CA HIS A 177 -15.19 -2.32 1.89
C HIS A 177 -14.19 -1.19 2.21
N GLY A 178 -14.65 0.06 2.14
CA GLY A 178 -13.79 1.22 2.35
C GLY A 178 -13.21 1.86 1.09
N GLY A 179 -13.61 1.44 -0.11
CA GLY A 179 -13.25 2.08 -1.38
C GLY A 179 -12.32 1.24 -2.26
N GLY A 180 -12.26 1.59 -3.55
CA GLY A 180 -11.57 0.79 -4.58
C GLY A 180 -12.29 -0.51 -4.89
N GLY A 181 -11.62 -1.38 -5.65
CA GLY A 181 -12.14 -2.68 -6.02
C GLY A 181 -11.04 -3.73 -6.17
N ALA A 182 -11.49 -4.95 -6.42
CA ALA A 182 -10.66 -6.10 -6.70
C ALA A 182 -11.36 -7.02 -7.69
N ALA A 183 -10.64 -8.00 -8.19
CA ALA A 183 -11.23 -9.08 -8.98
C ALA A 183 -10.72 -10.45 -8.52
N ASP A 184 -11.57 -11.46 -8.70
CA ASP A 184 -11.13 -12.85 -8.75
C ASP A 184 -10.91 -13.24 -10.21
N LEU A 185 -9.81 -13.94 -10.49
CA LEU A 185 -9.42 -14.38 -11.81
C LEU A 185 -9.55 -15.90 -11.92
N SER A 186 -10.11 -16.37 -13.03
CA SER A 186 -10.10 -17.77 -13.42
C SER A 186 -9.40 -17.91 -14.76
N LEU A 187 -8.40 -18.80 -14.81
CA LEU A 187 -7.59 -19.06 -15.99
C LEU A 187 -7.90 -20.47 -16.46
N ASP A 188 -8.47 -20.59 -17.65
CA ASP A 188 -8.73 -21.86 -18.32
C ASP A 188 -7.91 -21.93 -19.61
N SER A 189 -6.78 -22.62 -19.54
CA SER A 189 -5.92 -22.91 -20.69
C SER A 189 -5.55 -21.64 -21.48
N VAL A 190 -5.16 -20.57 -20.76
CA VAL A 190 -4.81 -19.27 -21.34
C VAL A 190 -3.54 -19.43 -22.19
N PRO A 191 -3.56 -19.15 -23.51
CA PRO A 191 -2.38 -19.28 -24.37
C PRO A 191 -1.27 -18.32 -23.96
N LEU A 192 -0.03 -18.81 -23.96
CA LEU A 192 1.16 -18.02 -23.60
C LEU A 192 1.99 -17.56 -24.80
N GLU A 193 1.53 -17.79 -26.03
CA GLU A 193 2.28 -17.49 -27.27
C GLU A 193 2.68 -16.00 -27.37
N ASP A 194 1.78 -15.10 -26.95
CA ASP A 194 2.00 -13.65 -26.94
C ASP A 194 2.21 -13.10 -25.51
N ALA A 195 2.29 -13.97 -24.51
CA ALA A 195 2.43 -13.56 -23.11
C ALA A 195 3.90 -13.29 -22.78
N GLN A 196 4.18 -12.13 -22.19
CA GLN A 196 5.52 -11.82 -21.71
C GLN A 196 5.77 -12.46 -20.34
N ARG A 197 6.90 -13.15 -20.22
CA ARG A 197 7.41 -13.63 -18.94
C ARG A 197 8.25 -12.54 -18.27
N LEU A 198 7.93 -12.25 -17.01
CA LEU A 198 8.75 -11.43 -16.13
C LEU A 198 9.82 -12.27 -15.43
N ALA A 199 11.00 -11.70 -15.28
CA ALA A 199 12.15 -12.34 -14.65
C ALA A 199 11.91 -12.72 -13.18
N ASP A 200 12.73 -13.66 -12.70
CA ASP A 200 12.66 -14.16 -11.33
C ASP A 200 12.95 -13.05 -10.31
N GLY A 201 12.24 -13.08 -9.19
CA GLY A 201 12.39 -12.11 -8.09
C GLY A 201 11.65 -10.79 -8.29
N ALA A 202 11.14 -10.50 -9.49
CA ALA A 202 10.41 -9.25 -9.78
C ALA A 202 9.17 -9.07 -8.88
N VAL A 203 8.39 -10.14 -8.69
CA VAL A 203 7.21 -10.13 -7.81
C VAL A 203 7.61 -9.94 -6.34
N ALA A 204 8.71 -10.59 -5.89
CA ALA A 204 9.19 -10.44 -4.53
C ALA A 204 9.58 -8.98 -4.24
N ARG A 205 10.29 -8.35 -5.18
CA ARG A 205 10.68 -6.93 -5.10
C ARG A 205 9.46 -6.00 -5.09
N ALA A 206 8.46 -6.27 -5.93
CA ALA A 206 7.20 -5.53 -5.94
C ALA A 206 6.45 -5.62 -4.60
N ILE A 207 6.38 -6.82 -4.00
CA ILE A 207 5.77 -7.01 -2.68
C ILE A 207 6.54 -6.23 -1.60
N GLU A 208 7.87 -6.18 -1.66
CA GLU A 208 8.71 -5.39 -0.75
C GLU A 208 8.42 -3.88 -0.88
N CYS A 209 8.34 -3.35 -2.11
CA CYS A 209 7.93 -1.97 -2.36
C CYS A 209 6.51 -1.69 -1.83
N GLY A 210 5.58 -2.62 -2.05
CA GLY A 210 4.22 -2.54 -1.54
C GLY A 210 4.16 -2.50 -0.02
N ILE A 211 4.98 -3.28 0.68
CA ILE A 211 5.09 -3.23 2.14
C ILE A 211 5.60 -1.86 2.60
N GLY A 212 6.62 -1.30 1.94
CA GLY A 212 7.15 0.03 2.26
C GLY A 212 6.08 1.13 2.08
N PHE A 213 5.35 1.10 0.96
CA PHE A 213 4.25 2.03 0.73
C PHE A 213 3.14 1.89 1.77
N LEU A 214 2.71 0.66 2.09
CA LEU A 214 1.69 0.39 3.10
C LEU A 214 2.13 0.83 4.50
N ALA A 215 3.42 0.76 4.83
CA ALA A 215 3.95 1.25 6.09
C ALA A 215 3.81 2.78 6.22
N ALA A 216 4.12 3.50 5.15
CA ALA A 216 3.94 4.94 5.07
C ALA A 216 2.45 5.33 5.11
N GLU A 217 1.61 4.67 4.32
CA GLU A 217 0.16 4.88 4.31
C GLU A 217 -0.48 4.61 5.67
N ALA A 218 -0.10 3.53 6.35
CA ALA A 218 -0.58 3.26 7.69
C ALA A 218 -0.15 4.35 8.67
N THR A 219 1.08 4.85 8.57
CA THR A 219 1.60 5.94 9.43
C THR A 219 0.77 7.20 9.27
N GLY A 220 0.48 7.62 8.03
CA GLY A 220 -0.38 8.78 7.76
C GLY A 220 -1.81 8.60 8.28
N ALA A 221 -2.40 7.42 8.07
CA ALA A 221 -3.74 7.09 8.57
C ALA A 221 -3.81 7.05 10.10
N MET A 222 -2.78 6.49 10.76
CA MET A 222 -2.70 6.46 12.22
C MET A 222 -2.53 7.86 12.82
N GLN A 223 -1.68 8.70 12.23
CA GLN A 223 -1.51 10.08 12.65
C GLN A 223 -2.82 10.85 12.53
N ALA A 224 -3.52 10.74 11.40
CA ALA A 224 -4.80 11.41 11.19
C ALA A 224 -5.89 10.95 12.16
N ALA A 225 -5.94 9.63 12.44
CA ALA A 225 -6.84 9.07 13.44
C ALA A 225 -6.52 9.58 14.85
N LEU A 226 -5.24 9.68 15.23
CA LEU A 226 -4.80 10.25 16.51
C LEU A 226 -5.17 11.72 16.61
N ASP A 227 -4.85 12.53 15.59
CA ASP A 227 -5.14 13.97 15.54
C ASP A 227 -6.64 14.23 15.75
N GLY A 228 -7.49 13.53 14.98
CA GLY A 228 -8.94 13.62 15.08
C GLY A 228 -9.47 13.16 16.45
N THR A 229 -8.86 12.12 17.03
CA THR A 229 -9.21 11.64 18.38
C THR A 229 -8.86 12.66 19.45
N VAL A 230 -7.66 13.24 19.40
CA VAL A 230 -7.25 14.27 20.36
C VAL A 230 -8.16 15.49 20.28
N GLU A 231 -8.57 15.90 19.07
CA GLU A 231 -9.51 17.01 18.90
C GLU A 231 -10.90 16.68 19.45
N TYR A 232 -11.41 15.48 19.19
CA TYR A 232 -12.66 15.02 19.77
C TYR A 232 -12.63 15.00 21.30
N LEU A 233 -11.53 14.54 21.90
CA LEU A 233 -11.36 14.53 23.36
C LEU A 233 -11.39 15.94 23.98
N LYS A 234 -10.90 16.95 23.25
CA LYS A 234 -10.89 18.36 23.71
C LYS A 234 -12.28 19.00 23.66
N THR A 235 -13.11 18.63 22.70
CA THR A 235 -14.39 19.29 22.44
C THR A 235 -15.60 18.54 23.00
N ARG A 236 -15.53 17.21 23.13
CA ARG A 236 -16.65 16.40 23.64
C ARG A 236 -16.80 16.53 25.15
N GLU A 237 -17.97 16.93 25.61
CA GLU A 237 -18.27 17.04 27.04
C GLU A 237 -19.12 15.87 27.56
N GLN A 238 -18.73 15.33 28.73
CA GLN A 238 -19.57 14.46 29.56
C GLN A 238 -19.30 14.76 31.03
N PHE A 239 -20.28 14.53 31.89
CA PHE A 239 -20.18 14.82 33.33
C PHE A 239 -19.76 16.29 33.61
N GLY A 240 -20.22 17.22 32.75
CA GLY A 240 -20.02 18.67 32.92
C GLY A 240 -18.61 19.20 32.57
N LYS A 241 -17.78 18.41 31.87
CA LYS A 241 -16.45 18.84 31.40
C LYS A 241 -16.01 18.10 30.14
N PRO A 242 -15.01 18.61 29.38
CA PRO A 242 -14.39 17.87 28.31
C PRO A 242 -13.86 16.51 28.77
N ILE A 243 -14.12 15.47 27.99
CA ILE A 243 -13.70 14.09 28.32
C ILE A 243 -12.17 13.96 28.34
N GLY A 244 -11.45 14.78 27.58
CA GLY A 244 -9.99 14.86 27.58
C GLY A 244 -9.36 15.31 28.91
N SER A 245 -10.17 15.77 29.89
CA SER A 245 -9.70 16.01 31.27
C SER A 245 -9.55 14.72 32.11
N ASN A 246 -9.99 13.58 31.58
CA ASN A 246 -9.85 12.28 32.22
C ASN A 246 -8.46 11.68 31.94
N GLN A 247 -7.67 11.47 33.00
CA GLN A 247 -6.31 10.93 32.91
C GLN A 247 -6.23 9.59 32.17
N ALA A 248 -7.24 8.71 32.33
CA ALA A 248 -7.25 7.44 31.62
C ALA A 248 -7.33 7.62 30.09
N LEU A 249 -8.09 8.61 29.61
CA LEU A 249 -8.18 8.91 28.18
C LEU A 249 -6.92 9.61 27.67
N GLN A 250 -6.31 10.47 28.49
CA GLN A 250 -5.02 11.09 28.18
C GLN A 250 -3.91 10.04 28.03
N HIS A 251 -3.83 9.08 28.95
CA HIS A 251 -2.87 7.98 28.88
C HIS A 251 -3.08 7.14 27.60
N LYS A 252 -4.33 6.86 27.24
CA LYS A 252 -4.63 6.13 25.98
C LYS A 252 -4.19 6.90 24.74
N ALA A 253 -4.43 8.20 24.69
CA ALA A 253 -3.95 9.05 23.58
C ALA A 253 -2.41 9.10 23.52
N ALA A 254 -1.73 9.13 24.67
CA ALA A 254 -0.27 9.06 24.72
C ALA A 254 0.29 7.70 24.25
N GLU A 255 -0.35 6.58 24.63
CA GLU A 255 0.00 5.25 24.11
C GLU A 255 -0.19 5.17 22.60
N MET A 256 -1.27 5.73 22.06
CA MET A 256 -1.49 5.81 20.61
C MET A 256 -0.37 6.58 19.91
N LEU A 257 0.09 7.70 20.48
CA LEU A 257 1.23 8.47 19.94
C LEU A 257 2.51 7.62 19.90
N VAL A 258 2.80 6.85 20.94
CA VAL A 258 3.97 5.95 20.95
C VAL A 258 3.90 4.92 19.82
N GLU A 259 2.72 4.35 19.55
CA GLU A 259 2.54 3.39 18.45
C GLU A 259 2.64 4.07 17.07
N VAL A 260 2.20 5.32 16.94
CA VAL A 260 2.40 6.13 15.71
C VAL A 260 3.89 6.37 15.46
N GLU A 261 4.67 6.73 16.48
CA GLU A 261 6.12 6.95 16.33
C GLU A 261 6.88 5.65 16.02
N GLN A 262 6.42 4.51 16.56
CA GLN A 262 6.94 3.19 16.16
C GLN A 262 6.65 2.90 14.68
N ALA A 263 5.44 3.19 14.20
CA ALA A 263 5.09 3.02 12.80
C ALA A 263 5.90 3.93 11.87
N ARG A 264 6.09 5.19 12.27
CA ARG A 264 6.94 6.17 11.57
C ARG A 264 8.37 5.67 11.44
N SER A 265 8.92 5.14 12.52
CA SER A 265 10.26 4.52 12.52
C SER A 265 10.34 3.32 11.57
N ALA A 266 9.30 2.48 11.55
CA ALA A 266 9.22 1.34 10.62
C ALA A 266 9.10 1.77 9.16
N ALA A 267 8.35 2.84 8.86
CA ALA A 267 8.23 3.40 7.51
C ALA A 267 9.57 3.99 7.02
N ILE A 268 10.29 4.72 7.88
CA ILE A 268 11.64 5.22 7.58
C ILE A 268 12.60 4.05 7.34
N TYR A 269 12.53 3.00 8.15
CA TYR A 269 13.36 1.81 7.93
C TYR A 269 13.04 1.11 6.60
N ALA A 270 11.76 1.01 6.22
CA ALA A 270 11.37 0.49 4.91
C ALA A 270 11.92 1.33 3.75
N ALA A 271 11.93 2.66 3.89
CA ALA A 271 12.52 3.56 2.92
C ALA A 271 14.05 3.32 2.78
N ILE A 272 14.75 3.07 3.89
CA ILE A 272 16.18 2.70 3.86
C ILE A 272 16.39 1.35 3.16
N LEU A 273 15.59 0.34 3.52
CA LEU A 273 15.64 -1.01 2.93
C LEU A 273 15.35 -1.01 1.43
N SER A 274 14.67 0.01 0.90
CA SER A 274 14.43 0.12 -0.56
C SER A 274 15.73 0.19 -1.37
N ASN A 275 16.83 0.66 -0.76
CA ASN A 275 18.15 0.77 -1.38
C ASN A 275 19.11 -0.34 -0.92
N GLU A 276 18.69 -1.24 -0.04
CA GLU A 276 19.53 -2.34 0.43
C GLU A 276 19.74 -3.35 -0.71
N PRO A 277 20.96 -3.62 -1.19
CA PRO A 277 21.19 -4.55 -2.30
C PRO A 277 20.96 -6.04 -1.96
N ASP A 278 21.16 -6.46 -0.71
CA ASP A 278 20.95 -7.85 -0.30
C ASP A 278 19.45 -8.18 -0.19
N ALA A 279 18.99 -9.08 -1.06
CA ALA A 279 17.60 -9.53 -1.10
C ALA A 279 17.15 -10.24 0.20
N ALA A 280 18.04 -10.99 0.85
CA ALA A 280 17.72 -11.66 2.10
C ALA A 280 17.60 -10.67 3.27
N GLU A 281 18.44 -9.62 3.29
CA GLU A 281 18.33 -8.54 4.26
C GLU A 281 17.05 -7.71 4.04
N ARG A 282 16.75 -7.32 2.80
CA ARG A 282 15.49 -6.67 2.45
C ARG A 282 14.27 -7.47 2.88
N ALA A 283 14.23 -8.76 2.53
CA ALA A 283 13.10 -9.63 2.85
C ALA A 283 12.85 -9.73 4.37
N ARG A 284 13.92 -9.86 5.17
CA ARG A 284 13.84 -9.86 6.64
C ARG A 284 13.33 -8.53 7.18
N GLY A 285 13.93 -7.43 6.73
CA GLY A 285 13.57 -6.09 7.17
C GLY A 285 12.10 -5.76 6.84
N MET A 286 11.65 -6.04 5.62
CA MET A 286 10.27 -5.80 5.19
C MET A 286 9.25 -6.68 5.94
N ALA A 287 9.59 -7.93 6.24
CA ALA A 287 8.74 -8.78 7.09
C ALA A 287 8.57 -8.18 8.50
N ALA A 288 9.66 -7.69 9.09
CA ALA A 288 9.62 -7.03 10.40
C ALA A 288 8.80 -5.72 10.36
N VAL A 289 9.02 -4.87 9.36
CA VAL A 289 8.23 -3.65 9.13
C VAL A 289 6.75 -4.00 9.06
N LYS A 290 6.36 -4.96 8.23
CA LYS A 290 4.95 -5.32 8.04
C LYS A 290 4.31 -5.84 9.33
N ALA A 291 5.05 -6.60 10.13
CA ALA A 291 4.60 -7.09 11.42
C ALA A 291 4.33 -5.93 12.40
N VAL A 292 5.25 -4.96 12.50
CA VAL A 292 5.09 -3.75 13.32
C VAL A 292 3.87 -2.95 12.88
N ILE A 293 3.74 -2.66 11.59
CA ILE A 293 2.63 -1.87 11.03
C ILE A 293 1.27 -2.53 11.29
N GLY A 294 1.16 -3.85 11.16
CA GLY A 294 -0.07 -4.57 11.47
C GLY A 294 -0.46 -4.52 12.96
N LYS A 295 0.53 -4.49 13.86
CA LYS A 295 0.33 -4.37 15.31
C LYS A 295 -0.07 -2.94 15.71
N THR A 296 0.72 -1.94 15.32
CA THR A 296 0.52 -0.52 15.65
C THR A 296 -0.79 -0.02 15.05
N GLY A 297 -1.03 -0.32 13.77
CA GLY A 297 -2.26 0.04 13.04
C GLY A 297 -3.52 -0.46 13.72
N ARG A 298 -3.52 -1.74 14.16
CA ARG A 298 -4.65 -2.32 14.91
C ARG A 298 -4.87 -1.60 16.24
N PHE A 299 -3.81 -1.34 16.99
CA PHE A 299 -3.91 -0.68 18.29
C PHE A 299 -4.47 0.73 18.16
N VAL A 300 -3.92 1.55 17.26
CA VAL A 300 -4.36 2.94 17.03
C VAL A 300 -5.80 2.96 16.52
N ALA A 301 -6.15 2.13 15.54
CA ALA A 301 -7.50 2.05 14.98
C ALA A 301 -8.55 1.72 16.05
N GLN A 302 -8.32 0.68 16.85
CA GLN A 302 -9.26 0.24 17.88
C GLN A 302 -9.43 1.29 18.99
N ASN A 303 -8.33 1.90 19.45
CA ASN A 303 -8.42 2.94 20.46
C ASN A 303 -9.07 4.22 19.92
N ALA A 304 -8.82 4.60 18.67
CA ALA A 304 -9.48 5.74 18.06
C ALA A 304 -11.02 5.56 18.06
N VAL A 305 -11.52 4.40 17.61
CA VAL A 305 -12.96 4.08 17.68
C VAL A 305 -13.47 4.09 19.13
N GLN A 306 -12.75 3.44 20.04
CA GLN A 306 -13.15 3.34 21.45
C GLN A 306 -13.26 4.70 22.15
N LEU A 307 -12.32 5.61 21.88
CA LEU A 307 -12.29 6.96 22.45
C LEU A 307 -13.39 7.87 21.89
N HIS A 308 -13.85 7.61 20.67
CA HIS A 308 -15.01 8.29 20.10
C HIS A 308 -16.35 7.72 20.63
N GLY A 309 -16.37 6.44 21.04
CA GLY A 309 -17.58 5.75 21.47
C GLY A 309 -18.51 5.44 20.29
N GLY A 310 -19.82 5.59 20.48
CA GLY A 310 -20.82 5.21 19.46
C GLY A 310 -20.66 5.93 18.11
N ILE A 311 -20.19 7.17 18.08
CA ILE A 311 -19.93 7.88 16.82
C ILE A 311 -18.73 7.29 16.06
N GLY A 312 -17.82 6.62 16.77
CA GLY A 312 -16.61 6.03 16.20
C GLY A 312 -16.87 4.85 15.25
N VAL A 313 -18.06 4.26 15.31
CA VAL A 313 -18.49 3.18 14.40
C VAL A 313 -19.43 3.67 13.29
N SER A 314 -19.74 4.97 13.24
CA SER A 314 -20.64 5.55 12.24
C SER A 314 -19.93 5.79 10.91
N GLU A 315 -20.63 5.58 9.79
CA GLU A 315 -20.16 5.96 8.45
C GLU A 315 -19.96 7.47 8.29
N GLU A 316 -20.69 8.28 9.07
CA GLU A 316 -20.65 9.74 9.01
C GLU A 316 -19.37 10.32 9.63
N HIS A 317 -18.62 9.53 10.40
CA HIS A 317 -17.43 10.00 11.09
C HIS A 317 -16.17 9.36 10.51
N ILE A 318 -15.20 10.19 10.11
CA ILE A 318 -14.00 9.75 9.40
C ILE A 318 -13.16 8.69 10.15
N VAL A 319 -13.23 8.66 11.49
CA VAL A 319 -12.51 7.69 12.32
C VAL A 319 -12.83 6.23 11.98
N SER A 320 -14.08 5.92 11.61
CA SER A 320 -14.48 4.56 11.20
C SER A 320 -13.82 4.16 9.87
N HIS A 321 -13.57 5.14 8.99
CA HIS A 321 -12.88 4.92 7.72
C HIS A 321 -11.39 4.63 7.92
N TYR A 322 -10.72 5.33 8.84
CA TYR A 322 -9.35 4.98 9.25
C TYR A 322 -9.27 3.58 9.84
N PHE A 323 -10.23 3.20 10.70
CA PHE A 323 -10.29 1.86 11.28
C PHE A 323 -10.34 0.78 10.20
N ARG A 324 -11.22 0.94 9.20
CA ARG A 324 -11.34 0.01 8.08
C ARG A 324 -10.08 -0.08 7.25
N ARG A 325 -9.49 1.08 6.90
CA ARG A 325 -8.28 1.10 6.08
C ARG A 325 -7.11 0.45 6.81
N LEU A 326 -6.88 0.79 8.08
CA LEU A 326 -5.81 0.18 8.89
C LEU A 326 -6.03 -1.33 9.09
N THR A 327 -7.28 -1.77 9.23
CA THR A 327 -7.63 -3.20 9.27
C THR A 327 -7.27 -3.88 7.95
N ALA A 328 -7.63 -3.29 6.80
CA ALA A 328 -7.28 -3.81 5.48
C ALA A 328 -5.76 -3.87 5.27
N ILE A 329 -5.03 -2.79 5.58
CA ILE A 329 -3.56 -2.74 5.51
C ILE A 329 -2.94 -3.87 6.35
N GLY A 330 -3.51 -4.15 7.53
CA GLY A 330 -3.11 -5.26 8.38
C GLY A 330 -3.20 -6.65 7.73
N MET A 331 -3.99 -6.81 6.66
CA MET A 331 -4.21 -8.08 5.95
C MET A 331 -3.55 -8.14 4.56
N LEU A 332 -3.33 -6.99 3.91
CA LEU A 332 -2.69 -6.92 2.59
C LEU A 332 -1.22 -7.33 2.64
N LEU A 333 -0.75 -8.00 1.58
CA LEU A 333 0.64 -8.44 1.42
C LEU A 333 1.17 -9.28 2.60
N GLY A 334 0.27 -10.03 3.25
CA GLY A 334 0.58 -10.82 4.45
C GLY A 334 0.29 -10.10 5.76
N GLY A 335 -0.48 -10.78 6.61
CA GLY A 335 -0.77 -10.31 7.97
C GLY A 335 0.39 -10.51 8.95
N THR A 336 0.27 -9.89 10.13
CA THR A 336 1.31 -9.92 11.18
C THR A 336 1.81 -11.33 11.49
N ASP A 337 0.91 -12.30 11.70
CA ASP A 337 1.31 -13.67 12.07
C ASP A 337 2.10 -14.37 10.95
N MET A 338 1.68 -14.16 9.70
CA MET A 338 2.37 -14.69 8.52
C MET A 338 3.76 -14.07 8.37
N GLN A 339 3.88 -12.75 8.60
CA GLN A 339 5.15 -12.05 8.50
C GLN A 339 6.10 -12.37 9.65
N LEU A 340 5.60 -12.62 10.86
CA LEU A 340 6.39 -13.11 11.98
C LEU A 340 6.92 -14.53 11.73
N LYS A 341 6.07 -15.41 11.16
CA LYS A 341 6.50 -16.74 10.75
C LYS A 341 7.58 -16.67 9.67
N ARG A 342 7.36 -15.84 8.64
CA ARG A 342 8.33 -15.58 7.57
C ARG A 342 9.65 -15.04 8.13
N LEU A 343 9.60 -14.07 9.04
CA LEU A 343 10.79 -13.52 9.69
C LEU A 343 11.56 -14.59 10.46
N ALA A 344 10.87 -15.48 11.18
CA ALA A 344 11.51 -16.60 11.87
C ALA A 344 12.17 -17.60 10.90
N GLU A 345 11.51 -17.92 9.78
CA GLU A 345 12.05 -18.78 8.72
C GLU A 345 13.28 -18.16 8.05
N LEU A 346 13.34 -16.83 7.95
CA LEU A 346 14.48 -16.09 7.42
C LEU A 346 15.62 -15.89 8.45
N GLY A 347 15.51 -16.44 9.66
CA GLY A 347 16.57 -16.40 10.67
C GLY A 347 16.44 -15.30 11.73
N GLY A 348 15.28 -14.63 11.81
CA GLY A 348 14.99 -13.62 12.84
C GLY A 348 15.54 -12.22 12.53
N PHE A 349 15.35 -11.30 13.49
CA PHE A 349 15.83 -9.92 13.39
C PHE A 349 17.30 -9.75 13.84
N THR A 350 17.80 -10.72 14.61
CA THR A 350 19.20 -10.83 15.05
C THR A 350 19.75 -12.15 14.54
N GLY A 351 20.95 -12.13 13.96
CA GLY A 351 21.58 -13.34 13.46
C GLY A 351 21.98 -14.28 14.60
N PRO A 352 22.23 -15.57 14.33
CA PRO A 352 22.80 -16.49 15.32
C PRO A 352 24.10 -15.97 15.96
N GLU A 353 24.86 -15.14 15.24
CA GLU A 353 26.12 -14.56 15.70
C GLU A 353 25.95 -13.43 16.72
N ASP A 354 24.80 -12.74 16.73
CA ASP A 354 24.53 -11.64 17.66
C ASP A 354 24.29 -12.12 19.10
N HIS A 355 24.02 -13.41 19.29
CA HIS A 355 23.74 -14.01 20.60
C HIS A 355 24.99 -14.55 21.31
N LEU A 356 26.15 -14.59 20.65
CA LEU A 356 27.40 -15.12 21.20
C LEU A 356 28.40 -14.03 21.64
N ALA A 357 28.04 -12.75 21.53
CA ALA A 357 28.90 -11.61 21.86
C ALA A 357 28.37 -10.74 23.02
N ALA A 358 27.54 -11.28 23.92
CA ALA A 358 27.07 -10.60 25.13
C ALA A 358 27.57 -11.28 26.41
#